data_AF-A0A7V9BCZ8-F1
#
_entry.id   AF-A0A7V9BCZ8-F1
#
_cell.length_a   1.000
_cell.length_b   1.000
_cell.length_c   1.000
_cell.angle_alpha   90.00
_cell.angle_beta   90.00
_cell.angle_gamma   90.00
#
_symmetry.space_group_name_H-M   'P 1'
#
loop_
_entity.id
_entity.type
_entity.pdbx_description
1 polymer ?
#
loop_
_entity_poly.entity_id
_entity_poly.type
_entity_poly.pdbx_seq_one_letter_code
_entity_poly.pdbx_strand_id
1 'polypeptide(L)'
;MAGRRRLMEVALYGKSAARIARRGRRLGSEERLVFVVGSPRSGTTFTGRALGSLPGFVDLDEVQPWKAAIPSLVGAPEEQVARRLRRILERVRMLALVRGLRGVEQTPETSFVLAAALRAYPKAIAVHVLRDGRDVVTSLLERGWLSAGRLGEDDARLAFGPHARFWVEPSRKDEFRAASEATRAAWAWRRYVAAAGGVPERTVEVRYEELVADPRAAAAPVADRLGVELEPVATAFAAAHDSSAGRWRRDLTKEQLADVEREAGQTLVSRGYALSGSTPEPEPDPPARAPRGQGRPIPPA
;
A
#
# COMPACT_ATOMS: atom_id res chain seq x y z
N MET A 1 -33.75 -11.89 7.47
CA MET A 1 -32.39 -11.34 7.70
C MET A 1 -31.27 -12.33 7.38
N ALA A 2 -31.23 -13.55 7.97
CA ALA A 2 -30.13 -14.50 7.80
C ALA A 2 -29.91 -15.03 6.35
N GLY A 3 -30.98 -15.28 5.60
CA GLY A 3 -30.90 -15.76 4.20
C GLY A 3 -30.25 -14.75 3.25
N ARG A 4 -30.59 -13.46 3.39
CA ARG A 4 -30.00 -12.37 2.58
C ARG A 4 -28.50 -12.21 2.85
N ARG A 5 -28.08 -12.36 4.11
CA ARG A 5 -26.66 -12.34 4.52
C ARG A 5 -25.86 -13.51 3.93
N ARG A 6 -26.42 -14.73 3.91
CA ARG A 6 -25.78 -15.90 3.28
C ARG A 6 -25.65 -15.76 1.77
N LEU A 7 -26.70 -15.30 1.07
CA LEU A 7 -26.65 -15.05 -0.37
C LEU A 7 -25.59 -14.00 -0.74
N MET A 8 -25.49 -12.94 0.08
CA MET A 8 -24.45 -11.93 -0.09
C MET A 8 -23.05 -12.50 0.10
N GLU A 9 -22.82 -13.32 1.14
CA GLU A 9 -21.51 -13.94 1.38
C GLU A 9 -21.11 -14.84 0.19
N VAL A 10 -22.01 -15.70 -0.30
CA VAL A 10 -21.76 -16.55 -1.48
C VAL A 10 -21.38 -15.73 -2.72
N ALA A 11 -22.04 -14.59 -2.96
CA ALA A 11 -21.72 -13.72 -4.09
C ALA A 11 -20.29 -13.15 -4.02
N LEU A 12 -19.80 -12.77 -2.82
CA LEU A 12 -18.44 -12.25 -2.65
C LEU A 12 -17.37 -13.34 -2.94
N TYR A 13 -17.60 -14.57 -2.48
CA TYR A 13 -16.73 -15.71 -2.80
C TYR A 13 -16.72 -16.02 -4.30
N GLY A 14 -17.90 -16.08 -4.93
CA GLY A 14 -18.02 -16.36 -6.36
C GLY A 14 -17.32 -15.31 -7.23
N LYS A 15 -17.52 -14.02 -6.93
CA LYS A 15 -16.85 -12.91 -7.64
C LYS A 15 -15.32 -13.00 -7.54
N SER A 16 -14.80 -13.25 -6.33
CA SER A 16 -13.35 -13.36 -6.12
C SER A 16 -12.77 -14.58 -6.85
N ALA A 17 -13.40 -15.74 -6.70
CA ALA A 17 -12.93 -16.98 -7.32
C ALA A 17 -12.97 -16.91 -8.85
N ALA A 18 -14.04 -16.36 -9.45
CA ALA A 18 -14.18 -16.23 -10.90
C ALA A 18 -13.12 -15.30 -11.51
N ARG A 19 -12.72 -14.24 -10.79
CA ARG A 19 -11.66 -13.32 -11.22
C ARG A 19 -10.30 -14.00 -11.23
N ILE A 20 -10.01 -14.80 -10.19
CA ILE A 20 -8.72 -15.46 -10.00
C ILE A 20 -8.56 -16.67 -10.94
N ALA A 21 -9.62 -17.45 -11.17
CA ALA A 21 -9.59 -18.66 -12.00
C ALA A 21 -9.15 -18.44 -13.46
N ARG A 22 -9.12 -17.17 -13.91
CA ARG A 22 -8.64 -16.74 -15.23
C ARG A 22 -7.12 -16.53 -15.29
N ARG A 23 -6.43 -16.51 -14.15
CA ARG A 23 -5.01 -16.13 -14.03
C ARG A 23 -4.04 -17.31 -13.94
N GLY A 24 -4.56 -18.54 -13.80
CA GLY A 24 -3.77 -19.76 -13.71
C GLY A 24 -4.49 -20.82 -12.88
N ARG A 25 -4.01 -22.07 -12.95
CA ARG A 25 -4.54 -23.18 -12.13
C ARG A 25 -3.39 -24.09 -11.71
N ARG A 26 -3.34 -24.42 -10.43
CA ARG A 26 -2.44 -25.44 -9.87
C ARG A 26 -3.06 -26.00 -8.60
N LEU A 27 -3.24 -27.31 -8.58
CA LEU A 27 -3.66 -28.04 -7.39
C LEU A 27 -2.47 -28.21 -6.42
N GLY A 28 -2.76 -28.49 -5.15
CA GLY A 28 -1.76 -28.64 -4.09
C GLY A 28 -2.00 -27.66 -2.94
N SER A 29 -0.97 -27.42 -2.14
CA SER A 29 -0.99 -26.43 -1.05
C SER A 29 0.31 -25.63 -1.05
N GLU A 30 0.19 -24.31 -1.15
CA GLU A 30 1.30 -23.37 -1.00
C GLU A 30 1.00 -22.43 0.17
N GLU A 31 1.93 -22.35 1.12
CA GLU A 31 1.78 -21.63 2.40
C GLU A 31 2.61 -20.33 2.43
N ARG A 32 3.50 -20.12 1.46
CA ARG A 32 4.36 -18.94 1.35
C ARG A 32 3.62 -17.73 0.77
N LEU A 33 2.43 -17.39 1.26
CA LEU A 33 1.67 -16.26 0.70
C LEU A 33 2.44 -14.93 0.76
N VAL A 34 2.01 -13.98 -0.05
CA VAL A 34 2.50 -12.59 -0.02
C VAL A 34 1.32 -11.69 0.31
N PHE A 35 1.46 -10.85 1.33
CA PHE A 35 0.49 -9.82 1.66
C PHE A 35 1.02 -8.47 1.21
N VAL A 36 0.42 -7.89 0.17
CA VAL A 36 0.75 -6.54 -0.29
C VAL A 36 -0.12 -5.54 0.46
N VAL A 37 0.52 -4.78 1.34
CA VAL A 37 -0.12 -3.87 2.30
C VAL A 37 0.36 -2.43 2.12
N GLY A 38 -0.34 -1.48 2.73
CA GLY A 38 -0.08 -0.06 2.59
C GLY A 38 -1.37 0.73 2.45
N SER A 39 -1.26 2.05 2.32
CA SER A 39 -2.41 2.92 2.09
C SER A 39 -3.04 2.62 0.73
N PRO A 40 -4.37 2.62 0.58
CA PRO A 40 -4.98 2.72 -0.73
C PRO A 40 -4.35 3.86 -1.53
N ARG A 41 -4.22 3.67 -2.85
CA ARG A 41 -3.59 4.62 -3.80
C ARG A 41 -2.07 4.80 -3.68
N SER A 42 -1.39 4.02 -2.84
CA SER A 42 0.09 3.99 -2.77
C SER A 42 0.75 3.16 -3.87
N GLY A 43 -0.01 2.39 -4.66
CA GLY A 43 0.55 1.46 -5.66
C GLY A 43 0.44 -0.01 -5.27
N THR A 44 -0.30 -0.34 -4.20
CA THR A 44 -0.54 -1.73 -3.77
C THR A 44 -1.11 -2.60 -4.89
N THR A 45 -2.11 -2.15 -5.64
CA THR A 45 -2.70 -2.92 -6.75
C THR A 45 -1.72 -3.20 -7.88
N PHE A 46 -0.87 -2.24 -8.21
CA PHE A 46 0.20 -2.46 -9.19
C PHE A 46 1.17 -3.53 -8.67
N THR A 47 1.66 -3.35 -7.44
CA THR A 47 2.63 -4.27 -6.80
C THR A 47 2.07 -5.69 -6.68
N GLY A 48 0.80 -5.83 -6.25
CA GLY A 48 0.10 -7.11 -6.16
C GLY A 48 0.01 -7.82 -7.52
N ARG A 49 -0.35 -7.09 -8.58
CA ARG A 49 -0.39 -7.63 -9.95
C ARG A 49 1.00 -8.00 -10.46
N ALA A 50 2.00 -7.16 -10.23
CA ALA A 50 3.38 -7.39 -10.65
C ALA A 50 3.91 -8.69 -10.02
N LEU A 51 3.83 -8.81 -8.69
CA LEU A 51 4.27 -10.02 -7.98
C LEU A 51 3.42 -11.24 -8.31
N GLY A 52 2.11 -11.07 -8.50
CA GLY A 52 1.20 -12.14 -8.85
C GLY A 52 1.34 -12.64 -10.29
N SER A 53 2.08 -11.92 -11.14
CA SER A 53 2.41 -12.32 -12.52
C SER A 53 3.67 -13.20 -12.62
N LEU A 54 4.43 -13.32 -11.52
CA LEU A 54 5.66 -14.10 -11.50
C LEU A 54 5.39 -15.61 -11.69
N PRO A 55 6.32 -16.37 -12.27
CA PRO A 55 6.19 -17.82 -12.40
C PRO A 55 5.93 -18.50 -11.06
N GLY A 56 4.84 -19.27 -10.97
CA GLY A 56 4.42 -19.97 -9.76
C GLY A 56 3.61 -19.14 -8.75
N PHE A 57 3.34 -17.86 -9.06
CA PHE A 57 2.50 -16.98 -8.26
C PHE A 57 1.10 -16.84 -8.86
N VAL A 58 0.20 -16.23 -8.09
CA VAL A 58 -1.10 -15.79 -8.58
C VAL A 58 -1.54 -14.53 -7.83
N ASP A 59 -1.93 -13.49 -8.55
CA ASP A 59 -2.60 -12.33 -7.97
C ASP A 59 -4.02 -12.73 -7.51
N LEU A 60 -4.25 -12.69 -6.19
CA LEU A 60 -5.57 -12.91 -5.58
C LEU A 60 -6.43 -11.65 -5.59
N ASP A 61 -5.85 -10.49 -5.92
CA ASP A 61 -6.48 -9.17 -5.89
C ASP A 61 -6.97 -8.79 -4.48
N GLU A 62 -7.83 -7.77 -4.39
CA GLU A 62 -8.64 -7.52 -3.20
C GLU A 62 -9.66 -8.65 -3.01
N VAL A 63 -9.39 -9.54 -2.04
CA VAL A 63 -10.29 -10.64 -1.69
C VAL A 63 -11.53 -10.08 -0.99
N GLN A 64 -12.61 -9.90 -1.74
CA GLN A 64 -13.82 -9.23 -1.27
C GLN A 64 -14.44 -9.78 0.03
N PRO A 65 -14.59 -11.11 0.24
CA PRO A 65 -15.09 -11.62 1.51
C PRO A 65 -14.13 -11.36 2.69
N TRP A 66 -12.84 -11.17 2.42
CA TRP A 66 -11.85 -10.79 3.42
C TRP A 66 -11.94 -9.29 3.73
N LYS A 67 -11.92 -8.44 2.71
CA LYS A 67 -12.12 -6.99 2.83
C LYS A 67 -13.36 -6.63 3.65
N ALA A 68 -14.49 -7.27 3.36
CA ALA A 68 -15.75 -7.06 4.10
C ALA A 68 -15.70 -7.55 5.56
N ALA A 69 -14.82 -8.48 5.92
CA ALA A 69 -14.71 -9.03 7.26
C ALA A 69 -13.84 -8.17 8.20
N ILE A 70 -12.77 -7.55 7.67
CA ILE A 70 -11.76 -6.84 8.45
C ILE A 70 -12.34 -5.80 9.42
N PRO A 71 -13.31 -4.93 9.04
CA PRO A 71 -13.82 -3.92 9.95
C PRO A 71 -14.36 -4.46 11.28
N SER A 72 -14.89 -5.70 11.28
CA SER A 72 -15.41 -6.37 12.47
C SER A 72 -14.35 -7.14 13.27
N LEU A 73 -13.15 -7.28 12.72
CA LEU A 73 -12.04 -8.06 13.27
C LEU A 73 -10.93 -7.19 13.88
N VAL A 74 -10.88 -5.89 13.56
CA VAL A 74 -9.92 -4.98 14.18
C VAL A 74 -10.18 -4.90 15.68
N GLY A 75 -9.14 -5.19 16.47
CA GLY A 75 -9.20 -5.29 17.94
C GLY A 75 -9.61 -6.66 18.48
N ALA A 76 -9.95 -7.63 17.62
CA ALA A 76 -10.22 -9.00 18.04
C ALA A 76 -8.91 -9.78 18.30
N PRO A 77 -8.94 -10.88 19.09
CA PRO A 77 -7.76 -11.71 19.32
C PRO A 77 -7.14 -12.24 18.02
N GLU A 78 -5.81 -12.13 17.87
CA GLU A 78 -5.11 -12.50 16.63
C GLU A 78 -5.43 -13.91 16.14
N GLU A 79 -5.57 -14.87 17.05
CA GLU A 79 -5.92 -16.26 16.71
C GLU A 79 -7.31 -16.39 16.07
N GLN A 80 -8.26 -15.54 16.47
CA GLN A 80 -9.58 -15.49 15.84
C GLN A 80 -9.48 -14.92 14.42
N VAL A 81 -8.73 -13.82 14.27
CA VAL A 81 -8.53 -13.14 13.00
C VAL A 81 -7.78 -14.06 12.01
N ALA A 82 -6.71 -14.72 12.47
CA ALA A 82 -5.90 -15.65 11.69
C ALA A 82 -6.73 -16.83 11.17
N ARG A 83 -7.54 -17.47 12.03
CA ARG A 83 -8.43 -18.57 11.63
C ARG A 83 -9.49 -18.10 10.63
N ARG A 84 -10.04 -16.89 10.79
CA ARG A 84 -11.04 -16.34 9.86
C ARG A 84 -10.42 -16.03 8.50
N LEU A 85 -9.25 -15.39 8.47
CA LEU A 85 -8.50 -15.10 7.24
C LEU A 85 -8.17 -16.39 6.50
N ARG A 86 -7.52 -17.35 7.16
CA ARG A 86 -7.13 -18.64 6.55
C ARG A 86 -8.32 -19.36 5.94
N ARG A 87 -9.46 -19.40 6.64
CA ARG A 87 -10.70 -20.00 6.13
C ARG A 87 -11.20 -19.31 4.85
N ILE A 88 -11.19 -17.98 4.84
CA ILE A 88 -11.63 -17.20 3.67
C ILE A 88 -10.69 -17.45 2.48
N LEU A 89 -9.38 -17.27 2.68
CA LEU A 89 -8.39 -17.42 1.61
C LEU A 89 -8.35 -18.85 1.06
N GLU A 90 -8.34 -19.87 1.91
CA GLU A 90 -8.34 -21.26 1.43
C GLU A 90 -9.61 -21.59 0.64
N ARG A 91 -10.77 -21.06 1.05
CA ARG A 91 -12.02 -21.27 0.30
C ARG A 91 -11.99 -20.57 -1.06
N VAL A 92 -11.48 -19.33 -1.14
CA VAL A 92 -11.33 -18.62 -2.41
C VAL A 92 -10.33 -19.33 -3.33
N ARG A 93 -9.15 -19.70 -2.80
CA ARG A 93 -8.10 -20.41 -3.55
C ARG A 93 -8.54 -21.79 -4.02
N MET A 94 -9.35 -22.49 -3.22
CA MET A 94 -9.97 -23.76 -3.59
C MET A 94 -10.94 -23.58 -4.76
N LEU A 95 -11.89 -22.65 -4.65
CA LEU A 95 -12.88 -22.39 -5.70
C LEU A 95 -12.25 -21.90 -7.01
N ALA A 96 -11.12 -21.19 -6.92
CA ALA A 96 -10.36 -20.72 -8.08
C ALA A 96 -9.38 -21.76 -8.65
N LEU A 97 -9.18 -22.91 -8.00
CA LEU A 97 -8.23 -23.97 -8.38
C LEU A 97 -6.75 -23.52 -8.39
N VAL A 98 -6.37 -22.67 -7.43
CA VAL A 98 -5.01 -22.06 -7.35
C VAL A 98 -4.27 -22.35 -6.05
N ARG A 99 -4.70 -23.37 -5.28
CA ARG A 99 -4.08 -23.66 -3.97
C ARG A 99 -2.61 -24.06 -4.05
N GLY A 100 -2.14 -24.57 -5.19
CA GLY A 100 -0.74 -24.87 -5.45
C GLY A 100 0.09 -23.70 -5.98
N LEU A 101 -0.52 -22.52 -6.20
CA LEU A 101 0.19 -21.30 -6.56
C LEU A 101 0.42 -20.43 -5.32
N ARG A 102 1.52 -19.68 -5.33
CA ARG A 102 1.87 -18.70 -4.31
C ARG A 102 0.97 -17.48 -4.45
N GLY A 103 -0.05 -17.40 -3.61
CA GLY A 103 -1.03 -16.32 -3.65
C GLY A 103 -0.45 -14.98 -3.18
N VAL A 104 -0.75 -13.93 -3.94
CA VAL A 104 -0.48 -12.54 -3.59
C VAL A 104 -1.81 -11.88 -3.24
N GLU A 105 -2.04 -11.64 -1.96
CA GLU A 105 -3.25 -11.00 -1.43
C GLU A 105 -2.99 -9.50 -1.31
N GLN A 106 -3.88 -8.68 -1.85
CA GLN A 106 -3.72 -7.23 -1.88
C GLN A 106 -5.01 -6.56 -1.38
N THR A 107 -5.38 -6.75 -0.13
CA THR A 107 -6.41 -5.92 0.52
C THR A 107 -5.70 -4.89 1.39
N PRO A 108 -5.77 -3.57 1.09
CA PRO A 108 -5.08 -2.55 1.90
C PRO A 108 -5.42 -2.65 3.39
N GLU A 109 -6.69 -2.95 3.71
CA GLU A 109 -7.18 -3.11 5.08
C GLU A 109 -6.48 -4.24 5.85
N THR A 110 -5.83 -5.20 5.17
CA THR A 110 -4.99 -6.23 5.81
C THR A 110 -3.89 -5.60 6.67
N SER A 111 -3.45 -4.38 6.36
CA SER A 111 -2.50 -3.60 7.18
C SER A 111 -2.91 -3.55 8.66
N PHE A 112 -4.19 -3.44 8.98
CA PHE A 112 -4.69 -3.32 10.36
C PHE A 112 -4.74 -4.64 11.14
N VAL A 113 -4.51 -5.76 10.46
CA VAL A 113 -4.54 -7.11 11.02
C VAL A 113 -3.35 -7.94 10.55
N LEU A 114 -2.25 -7.26 10.20
CA LEU A 114 -1.10 -7.86 9.52
C LEU A 114 -0.44 -8.96 10.35
N ALA A 115 -0.28 -8.74 11.66
CA ALA A 115 0.25 -9.74 12.60
C ALA A 115 -0.57 -11.05 12.55
N ALA A 116 -1.90 -10.94 12.62
CA ALA A 116 -2.78 -12.10 12.50
C ALA A 116 -2.73 -12.75 11.11
N ALA A 117 -2.54 -11.97 10.04
CA ALA A 117 -2.39 -12.51 8.68
C ALA A 117 -1.10 -13.33 8.52
N LEU A 118 0.01 -12.83 9.05
CA LEU A 118 1.30 -13.54 9.07
C LEU A 118 1.31 -14.73 10.04
N ARG A 119 0.52 -14.66 11.12
CA ARG A 119 0.25 -15.82 12.00
C ARG A 119 -0.55 -16.91 11.28
N ALA A 120 -1.54 -16.53 10.47
CA ALA A 120 -2.36 -17.47 9.71
C ALA A 120 -1.55 -18.28 8.69
N TYR A 121 -0.48 -17.69 8.16
CA TYR A 121 0.45 -18.30 7.22
C TYR A 121 1.90 -18.06 7.68
N PRO A 122 2.46 -18.93 8.53
CA PRO A 122 3.78 -18.71 9.15
C PRO A 122 4.96 -18.61 8.18
N LYS A 123 4.78 -18.97 6.91
CA LYS A 123 5.77 -18.84 5.83
C LYS A 123 5.52 -17.64 4.90
N ALA A 124 4.47 -16.86 5.15
CA ALA A 124 4.12 -15.69 4.35
C ALA A 124 5.01 -14.48 4.68
N ILE A 125 5.14 -13.56 3.75
CA ILE A 125 5.78 -12.26 4.01
C ILE A 125 4.82 -11.14 3.66
N ALA A 126 5.09 -9.95 4.19
CA ALA A 126 4.41 -8.74 3.78
C ALA A 126 5.31 -7.87 2.91
N VAL A 127 4.72 -7.24 1.89
CA VAL A 127 5.34 -6.17 1.09
C VAL A 127 4.57 -4.90 1.39
N HIS A 128 5.18 -3.98 2.11
CA HIS A 128 4.58 -2.68 2.45
C HIS A 128 4.91 -1.67 1.36
N VAL A 129 3.90 -1.25 0.60
CA VAL A 129 4.05 -0.19 -0.40
C VAL A 129 3.86 1.15 0.29
N LEU A 130 4.95 1.92 0.36
CA LEU A 130 4.98 3.27 0.89
C LEU A 130 5.03 4.27 -0.27
N ARG A 131 4.27 5.35 -0.17
CA ARG A 131 4.25 6.46 -1.12
C ARG A 131 4.04 7.77 -0.38
N ASP A 132 4.54 8.87 -0.93
CA ASP A 132 4.30 10.23 -0.41
C ASP A 132 2.80 10.43 -0.15
N GLY A 133 2.49 10.75 1.11
CA GLY A 133 1.11 10.94 1.57
C GLY A 133 0.38 12.02 0.80
N ARG A 134 1.10 13.02 0.27
CA ARG A 134 0.51 14.11 -0.52
C ARG A 134 0.03 13.60 -1.89
N ASP A 135 0.79 12.75 -2.57
CA ASP A 135 0.34 12.12 -3.82
C ASP A 135 -0.82 11.15 -3.59
N VAL A 136 -0.77 10.40 -2.48
CA VAL A 136 -1.88 9.51 -2.08
C VAL A 136 -3.15 10.33 -1.86
N VAL A 137 -3.06 11.46 -1.15
CA VAL A 137 -4.19 12.37 -0.92
C VAL A 137 -4.71 12.92 -2.24
N THR A 138 -3.84 13.41 -3.14
CA THR A 138 -4.27 13.84 -4.48
C THR A 138 -5.10 12.76 -5.18
N SER A 139 -4.64 11.51 -5.17
CA SER A 139 -5.40 10.42 -5.80
C SER A 139 -6.70 10.09 -5.07
N LEU A 140 -6.75 10.20 -3.74
CA LEU A 140 -7.98 9.97 -2.97
C LEU A 140 -9.04 11.04 -3.23
N LEU A 141 -8.62 12.31 -3.34
CA LEU A 141 -9.50 13.43 -3.71
C LEU A 141 -10.09 13.25 -5.11
N GLU A 142 -9.28 12.83 -6.09
CA GLU A 142 -9.77 12.50 -7.45
C GLU A 142 -10.76 11.34 -7.47
N ARG A 143 -10.70 10.44 -6.49
CA ARG A 143 -11.69 9.36 -6.35
C ARG A 143 -12.92 9.84 -5.58
N GLY A 144 -12.81 10.82 -4.69
CA GLY A 144 -13.93 11.30 -3.89
C GLY A 144 -14.47 10.27 -2.89
N TRP A 145 -13.69 9.24 -2.50
CA TRP A 145 -14.15 8.17 -1.60
C TRP A 145 -14.59 8.68 -0.22
N LEU A 146 -13.98 9.79 0.22
CA LEU A 146 -14.21 10.42 1.52
C LEU A 146 -14.98 11.75 1.38
N SER A 147 -15.51 12.02 0.19
CA SER A 147 -16.23 13.26 -0.14
C SER A 147 -17.66 13.23 0.35
N ALA A 148 -18.15 14.35 0.91
CA ALA A 148 -19.55 14.50 1.29
C ALA A 148 -20.51 14.40 0.10
N GLY A 149 -20.06 14.78 -1.10
CA GLY A 149 -20.86 14.76 -2.32
C GLY A 149 -20.94 13.40 -3.02
N ARG A 150 -20.18 12.38 -2.57
CA ARG A 150 -20.16 11.06 -3.22
C ARG A 150 -21.07 10.07 -2.48
N LEU A 151 -22.11 9.62 -3.17
CA LEU A 151 -23.00 8.56 -2.71
C LEU A 151 -22.57 7.18 -3.24
N GLY A 152 -23.08 6.12 -2.61
CA GLY A 152 -22.86 4.73 -3.02
C GLY A 152 -21.92 3.96 -2.10
N GLU A 153 -21.42 2.83 -2.58
CA GLU A 153 -20.55 1.91 -1.85
C GLU A 153 -19.46 1.33 -2.75
N ASP A 154 -18.37 0.83 -2.15
CA ASP A 154 -17.32 0.11 -2.88
C ASP A 154 -17.71 -1.35 -3.18
N ASP A 155 -16.83 -2.10 -3.84
CA ASP A 155 -17.07 -3.50 -4.22
C ASP A 155 -17.30 -4.45 -3.03
N ALA A 156 -16.84 -4.04 -1.83
CA ALA A 156 -17.05 -4.73 -0.56
C ALA A 156 -18.22 -4.13 0.25
N ARG A 157 -18.98 -3.22 -0.35
CA ARG A 157 -20.15 -2.54 0.22
C ARG A 157 -19.85 -1.60 1.38
N LEU A 158 -18.64 -1.04 1.40
CA LEU A 158 -18.29 0.04 2.29
C LEU A 158 -18.78 1.35 1.67
N ALA A 159 -19.75 2.01 2.33
CA ALA A 159 -20.36 3.25 1.84
C ALA A 159 -19.30 4.31 1.54
N PHE A 160 -19.43 5.14 0.51
CA PHE A 160 -18.61 6.35 0.36
C PHE A 160 -19.09 7.45 1.32
N GLY A 161 -18.29 8.51 1.48
CA GLY A 161 -18.70 9.66 2.27
C GLY A 161 -17.76 10.02 3.43
N PRO A 162 -18.11 11.08 4.19
CA PRO A 162 -17.29 11.67 5.23
C PRO A 162 -17.42 10.92 6.57
N HIS A 163 -18.08 9.75 6.57
CA HIS A 163 -18.31 8.97 7.77
C HIS A 163 -17.03 8.31 8.25
N ALA A 164 -16.81 8.32 9.57
CA ALA A 164 -15.69 7.65 10.20
C ALA A 164 -15.67 6.15 9.85
N ARG A 165 -14.48 5.65 9.48
CA ARG A 165 -14.22 4.24 9.17
C ARG A 165 -13.71 3.50 10.39
N PHE A 166 -13.58 2.18 10.26
CA PHE A 166 -13.06 1.31 11.32
C PHE A 166 -11.64 1.69 11.78
N TRP A 167 -10.85 2.33 10.91
CA TRP A 167 -9.49 2.78 11.22
C TRP A 167 -9.42 4.14 11.91
N VAL A 168 -10.54 4.88 12.00
CA VAL A 168 -10.61 6.16 12.72
C VAL A 168 -10.68 5.86 14.21
N GLU A 169 -9.87 6.58 14.98
CA GLU A 169 -9.85 6.52 16.44
C GLU A 169 -11.26 6.77 17.01
N PRO A 170 -11.79 5.90 17.89
CA PRO A 170 -13.18 5.99 18.35
C PRO A 170 -13.57 7.35 18.96
N SER A 171 -12.64 8.00 19.66
CA SER A 171 -12.83 9.32 20.29
C SER A 171 -12.84 10.48 19.30
N ARG A 172 -12.36 10.29 18.06
CA ARG A 172 -12.20 11.36 17.06
C ARG A 172 -13.15 11.23 15.88
N LYS A 173 -14.23 10.45 16.00
CA LYS A 173 -15.19 10.21 14.91
C LYS A 173 -15.89 11.48 14.44
N ASP A 174 -16.25 12.38 15.36
CA ASP A 174 -16.95 13.62 15.01
C ASP A 174 -15.99 14.65 14.40
N GLU A 175 -14.77 14.73 14.91
CA GLU A 175 -13.69 15.49 14.29
C GLU A 175 -13.44 15.03 12.84
N PHE A 176 -13.34 13.72 12.61
CA PHE A 176 -13.16 13.17 11.27
C PHE A 176 -14.31 13.55 10.31
N ARG A 177 -15.55 13.50 10.80
CA ARG A 177 -16.74 13.89 10.02
C ARG A 177 -16.73 15.36 9.65
N ALA A 178 -16.33 16.22 10.58
CA ALA A 178 -16.27 17.67 10.41
C ALA A 178 -15.05 18.14 9.59
N ALA A 179 -14.00 17.32 9.48
CA ALA A 179 -12.77 17.68 8.79
C ALA A 179 -12.95 17.99 7.30
N SER A 180 -11.95 18.59 6.66
CA SER A 180 -11.91 18.69 5.20
C SER A 180 -11.69 17.32 4.56
N GLU A 181 -12.01 17.17 3.27
CA GLU A 181 -11.73 15.91 2.56
C GLU A 181 -10.22 15.62 2.49
N ALA A 182 -9.39 16.64 2.30
CA ALA A 182 -7.93 16.53 2.31
C ALA A 182 -7.41 16.02 3.66
N THR A 183 -7.94 16.57 4.76
CA THR A 183 -7.63 16.10 6.13
C THR A 183 -8.04 14.64 6.31
N ARG A 184 -9.26 14.25 5.90
CA ARG A 184 -9.71 12.84 5.99
C ARG A 184 -8.84 11.88 5.18
N ALA A 185 -8.40 12.30 3.99
CA ALA A 185 -7.52 11.50 3.15
C ALA A 185 -6.11 11.36 3.76
N ALA A 186 -5.56 12.44 4.32
CA ALA A 186 -4.27 12.43 5.01
C ALA A 186 -4.32 11.54 6.27
N TRP A 187 -5.44 11.62 7.01
CA TRP A 187 -5.73 10.76 8.14
C TRP A 187 -5.74 9.30 7.73
N ALA A 188 -6.42 8.95 6.63
CA ALA A 188 -6.43 7.59 6.10
C ALA A 188 -4.99 7.13 5.84
N TRP A 189 -4.21 7.88 5.06
CA TRP A 189 -2.81 7.54 4.75
C TRP A 189 -1.99 7.31 6.02
N ARG A 190 -2.04 8.23 6.99
CA ARG A 190 -1.35 8.11 8.29
C ARG A 190 -1.70 6.81 9.00
N ARG A 191 -2.99 6.46 9.06
CA ARG A 191 -3.46 5.25 9.76
C ARG A 191 -3.00 3.97 9.08
N TYR A 192 -3.03 3.94 7.74
CA TYR A 192 -2.54 2.77 6.98
C TYR A 192 -1.02 2.59 7.10
N VAL A 193 -0.24 3.68 7.00
CA VAL A 193 1.23 3.62 7.14
C VAL A 193 1.62 3.13 8.54
N ALA A 194 0.93 3.61 9.58
CA ALA A 194 1.16 3.13 10.94
C ALA A 194 0.82 1.64 11.09
N ALA A 195 -0.32 1.20 10.55
CA ALA A 195 -0.78 -0.18 10.64
C ALA A 195 0.16 -1.17 9.90
N ALA A 196 0.58 -0.83 8.68
CA ALA A 196 1.46 -1.67 7.87
C ALA A 196 2.86 -1.83 8.48
N GLY A 197 3.30 -0.89 9.33
CA GLY A 197 4.58 -0.96 10.05
C GLY A 197 4.59 -1.85 11.30
N GLY A 198 3.50 -2.57 11.61
CA GLY A 198 3.36 -3.30 12.89
C GLY A 198 4.18 -4.59 13.03
N VAL A 199 4.76 -5.12 11.94
CA VAL A 199 5.48 -6.41 11.93
C VAL A 199 6.76 -6.32 11.06
N PRO A 200 7.74 -5.48 11.42
CA PRO A 200 8.90 -5.17 10.57
C PRO A 200 9.74 -6.40 10.21
N GLU A 201 9.88 -7.36 11.12
CA GLU A 201 10.67 -8.58 10.96
C GLU A 201 10.11 -9.59 9.95
N ARG A 202 8.90 -9.35 9.43
CA ARG A 202 8.23 -10.12 8.38
C ARG A 202 7.77 -9.27 7.20
N THR A 203 8.19 -8.00 7.16
CA THR A 203 7.79 -7.02 6.16
C THR A 203 9.01 -6.51 5.40
N VAL A 204 8.89 -6.39 4.09
CA VAL A 204 9.82 -5.61 3.25
C VAL A 204 9.09 -4.36 2.76
N GLU A 205 9.69 -3.19 2.94
CA GLU A 205 9.11 -1.92 2.48
C GLU A 205 9.61 -1.61 1.07
N VAL A 206 8.71 -1.12 0.22
CA VAL A 206 8.99 -0.67 -1.15
C VAL A 206 8.45 0.74 -1.29
N ARG A 207 9.32 1.70 -1.58
CA ARG A 207 8.91 3.07 -1.87
C ARG A 207 8.44 3.15 -3.32
N TYR A 208 7.25 3.68 -3.55
CA TYR A 208 6.67 3.78 -4.88
C TYR A 208 7.53 4.68 -5.80
N GLU A 209 8.12 5.73 -5.25
CA GLU A 209 9.02 6.64 -5.97
C GLU A 209 10.29 5.93 -6.43
N GLU A 210 10.86 5.06 -5.59
CA GLU A 210 12.02 4.23 -5.94
C GLU A 210 11.65 3.15 -6.94
N LEU A 211 10.50 2.51 -6.76
CA LEU A 211 9.97 1.51 -7.70
C LEU A 211 9.83 2.06 -9.11
N VAL A 212 9.45 3.33 -9.25
CA VAL A 212 9.33 4.02 -10.53
C VAL A 212 10.70 4.47 -11.05
N ALA A 213 11.56 5.04 -10.19
CA ALA A 213 12.84 5.62 -10.60
C ALA A 213 13.90 4.57 -10.93
N ASP A 214 14.00 3.52 -10.11
CA ASP A 214 14.89 2.38 -10.30
C ASP A 214 14.16 1.08 -9.91
N PRO A 215 13.35 0.52 -10.83
CA PRO A 215 12.58 -0.71 -10.58
C PRO A 215 13.44 -1.90 -10.15
N ARG A 216 14.71 -1.95 -10.61
CA ARG A 216 15.62 -3.05 -10.30
C ARG A 216 16.15 -2.94 -8.88
N ALA A 217 16.55 -1.74 -8.44
CA ALA A 217 16.93 -1.50 -7.06
C ALA A 217 15.77 -1.80 -6.09
N ALA A 218 14.57 -1.30 -6.40
CA ALA A 218 13.37 -1.57 -5.61
C ALA A 218 12.98 -3.06 -5.56
N ALA A 219 13.26 -3.82 -6.63
CA ALA A 219 12.99 -5.24 -6.71
C ALA A 219 13.94 -6.11 -5.88
N ALA A 220 15.20 -5.70 -5.70
CA ALA A 220 16.23 -6.47 -5.01
C ALA A 220 15.84 -6.97 -3.61
N PRO A 221 15.42 -6.09 -2.66
CA PRO A 221 15.04 -6.55 -1.32
C PRO A 221 13.76 -7.40 -1.35
N VAL A 222 12.86 -7.17 -2.30
CA VAL A 222 11.63 -7.96 -2.45
C VAL A 222 11.94 -9.36 -2.96
N ALA A 223 12.81 -9.49 -3.96
CA ALA A 223 13.22 -10.76 -4.54
C ALA A 223 13.93 -11.65 -3.52
N ASP A 224 14.90 -11.08 -2.78
CA ASP A 224 15.59 -11.76 -1.68
C ASP A 224 14.61 -12.27 -0.63
N ARG A 225 13.71 -11.39 -0.17
CA ARG A 225 12.71 -11.73 0.84
C ARG A 225 11.71 -12.79 0.38
N LEU A 226 11.37 -12.78 -0.90
CA LEU A 226 10.52 -13.79 -1.51
C LEU A 226 11.27 -15.11 -1.77
N GLY A 227 12.60 -15.11 -1.84
CA GLY A 227 13.40 -16.25 -2.28
C GLY A 227 13.14 -16.58 -3.75
N VAL A 228 13.15 -15.56 -4.61
CA VAL A 228 12.99 -15.67 -6.06
C VAL A 228 14.07 -14.89 -6.79
N GLU A 229 14.26 -15.18 -8.07
CA GLU A 229 15.19 -14.44 -8.92
C GLU A 229 14.82 -12.96 -9.03
N LEU A 230 15.83 -12.09 -9.05
CA LEU A 230 15.68 -10.64 -9.14
C LEU A 230 15.02 -10.21 -10.46
N GLU A 231 15.52 -10.70 -11.58
CA GLU A 231 15.16 -10.17 -12.91
C GLU A 231 13.67 -10.28 -13.25
N PRO A 232 12.95 -11.37 -12.90
CA PRO A 232 11.49 -11.40 -13.03
C PRO A 232 10.76 -10.32 -12.23
N VAL A 233 11.22 -10.03 -11.00
CA VAL A 233 10.62 -8.99 -10.14
C VAL A 233 10.91 -7.60 -10.72
N ALA A 234 12.17 -7.35 -11.11
CA ALA A 234 12.59 -6.09 -11.72
C ALA A 234 11.81 -5.80 -13.02
N THR A 235 11.64 -6.81 -13.88
CA THR A 235 10.85 -6.72 -15.11
C THR A 235 9.39 -6.39 -14.81
N ALA A 236 8.79 -7.05 -13.81
CA ALA A 236 7.40 -6.77 -13.42
C ALA A 236 7.23 -5.37 -12.84
N PHE A 237 8.20 -4.88 -12.08
CA PHE A 237 8.19 -3.52 -11.51
C PHE A 237 8.43 -2.43 -12.56
N ALA A 238 9.23 -2.72 -13.60
CA ALA A 238 9.49 -1.78 -14.70
C ALA A 238 8.24 -1.40 -15.51
N ALA A 239 7.13 -2.13 -15.35
CA ALA A 239 5.84 -1.76 -15.93
C ALA A 239 5.13 -0.61 -15.19
N ALA A 240 5.70 -0.08 -14.11
CA ALA A 240 5.16 1.07 -13.40
C ALA A 240 5.30 2.36 -14.22
N HIS A 241 4.31 3.24 -14.10
CA HIS A 241 4.31 4.55 -14.75
C HIS A 241 4.70 5.65 -13.76
N ASP A 242 5.51 6.60 -14.23
CA ASP A 242 6.08 7.70 -13.46
C ASP A 242 5.15 8.90 -13.27
N SER A 243 4.10 9.00 -14.10
CA SER A 243 3.24 10.18 -14.26
C SER A 243 2.51 10.65 -13.01
N SER A 244 2.60 9.91 -11.90
CA SER A 244 1.91 10.23 -10.66
C SER A 244 2.82 10.55 -9.47
N ALA A 245 4.14 10.36 -9.56
CA ALA A 245 5.05 10.73 -8.49
C ALA A 245 5.28 12.25 -8.45
N GLY A 246 5.14 12.86 -7.28
CA GLY A 246 5.32 14.29 -7.05
C GLY A 246 4.23 15.19 -7.63
N ARG A 247 3.13 14.62 -8.17
CA ARG A 247 2.03 15.37 -8.80
C ARG A 247 1.30 16.29 -7.83
N TRP A 248 1.36 16.00 -6.53
CA TRP A 248 0.77 16.81 -5.47
C TRP A 248 1.18 18.29 -5.53
N ARG A 249 2.38 18.60 -6.03
CA ARG A 249 2.89 19.98 -6.17
C ARG A 249 2.06 20.84 -7.10
N ARG A 250 1.43 20.22 -8.09
CA ARG A 250 0.57 20.88 -9.09
C ARG A 250 -0.91 20.75 -8.71
N ASP A 251 -1.29 19.60 -8.17
CA ASP A 251 -2.71 19.21 -8.10
C ASP A 251 -3.38 19.54 -6.75
N LEU A 252 -2.61 19.74 -5.67
CA LEU A 252 -3.17 20.21 -4.40
C LEU A 252 -3.21 21.74 -4.35
N THR A 253 -4.32 22.31 -3.89
CA THR A 253 -4.35 23.73 -3.52
C THR A 253 -3.48 23.99 -2.29
N LYS A 254 -3.14 25.25 -2.02
CA LYS A 254 -2.35 25.64 -0.83
C LYS A 254 -3.05 25.22 0.46
N GLU A 255 -4.36 25.38 0.52
CA GLU A 255 -5.20 25.02 1.66
C GLU A 255 -5.23 23.50 1.86
N GLN A 256 -5.40 22.73 0.77
CA GLN A 256 -5.36 21.28 0.83
C GLN A 256 -4.00 20.77 1.27
N LEU A 257 -2.91 21.33 0.75
CA LEU A 257 -1.55 20.97 1.16
C LEU A 257 -1.33 21.26 2.65
N ALA A 258 -1.75 22.43 3.14
CA ALA A 258 -1.67 22.78 4.55
C ALA A 258 -2.48 21.82 5.44
N ASP A 259 -3.66 21.40 4.99
CA ASP A 259 -4.48 20.39 5.68
C ASP A 259 -3.78 19.03 5.77
N VAL A 260 -3.14 18.59 4.67
CA VAL A 260 -2.39 17.33 4.62
C VAL A 260 -1.19 17.37 5.56
N GLU A 261 -0.37 18.42 5.49
CA GLU A 261 0.82 18.53 6.32
C GLU A 261 0.49 18.74 7.80
N ARG A 262 -0.65 19.36 8.13
CA ARG A 262 -1.15 19.45 9.51
C ARG A 262 -1.57 18.09 10.07
N GLU A 263 -2.30 17.28 9.31
CA GLU A 263 -2.78 15.96 9.80
C GLU A 263 -1.70 14.87 9.76
N ALA A 264 -0.85 14.88 8.73
CA ALA A 264 0.07 13.78 8.44
C ALA A 264 1.55 14.17 8.45
N GLY A 265 1.90 15.42 8.76
CA GLY A 265 3.28 15.95 8.68
C GLY A 265 4.29 15.17 9.51
N GLN A 266 3.94 14.77 10.74
CA GLN A 266 4.82 13.93 11.57
C GLN A 266 5.12 12.57 10.90
N THR A 267 4.11 11.96 10.29
CA THR A 267 4.26 10.70 9.56
C THR A 267 5.03 10.88 8.26
N LEU A 268 4.85 12.00 7.55
CA LEU A 268 5.66 12.34 6.37
C LEU A 268 7.15 12.43 6.73
N VAL A 269 7.49 13.23 7.73
CA VAL A 269 8.88 13.46 8.17
C VAL A 269 9.53 12.16 8.66
N SER A 270 8.85 11.40 9.53
CA SER A 270 9.37 10.11 10.04
C SER A 270 9.59 9.06 8.94
N ARG A 271 8.96 9.23 7.78
CA ARG A 271 9.14 8.37 6.60
C ARG A 271 10.06 8.97 5.53
N GLY A 272 10.74 10.07 5.86
CA GLY A 272 11.73 10.73 5.00
C GLY A 272 11.11 11.60 3.90
N TYR A 273 9.87 12.05 4.04
CA TYR A 273 9.26 13.04 3.15
C TYR A 273 9.38 14.43 3.78
N ALA A 274 10.21 15.29 3.19
CA ALA A 274 10.32 16.69 3.61
C ALA A 274 8.99 17.43 3.40
N LEU A 275 8.65 18.34 4.33
CA LEU A 275 7.47 19.19 4.20
C LEU A 275 7.72 20.27 3.14
N SER A 276 6.65 20.77 2.53
CA SER A 276 6.72 21.74 1.44
C SER A 276 7.42 23.05 1.82
N GLY A 277 7.36 23.44 3.10
CA GLY A 277 8.05 24.61 3.65
C GLY A 277 9.45 24.34 4.22
N SER A 278 9.93 23.08 4.21
CA SER A 278 11.29 22.75 4.62
C SER A 278 12.26 23.23 3.53
N THR A 279 13.02 24.30 3.81
CA THR A 279 14.15 24.68 2.94
C THR A 279 15.13 23.50 2.90
N PRO A 280 15.60 23.01 1.74
CA PRO A 280 16.70 22.06 1.74
C PRO A 280 17.90 22.70 2.44
N GLU A 281 18.59 21.95 3.31
CA GLU A 281 19.90 22.39 3.79
C GLU A 281 20.75 22.74 2.55
N PRO A 282 21.44 23.90 2.55
CA PRO A 282 22.33 24.22 1.43
C PRO A 282 23.33 23.08 1.25
N GLU A 283 23.52 22.63 0.02
CA GLU A 283 24.62 21.73 -0.32
C GLU A 283 25.90 22.26 0.33
N PRO A 284 26.75 21.39 0.93
CA PRO A 284 28.03 21.83 1.43
C PRO A 284 28.77 22.53 0.28
N ASP A 285 29.27 23.74 0.56
CA ASP A 285 29.97 24.56 -0.43
C ASP A 285 30.96 23.69 -1.21
N PRO A 286 30.99 23.78 -2.55
CA PRO A 286 32.02 23.09 -3.32
C PRO A 286 33.39 23.48 -2.77
N PRO A 287 34.33 22.53 -2.62
CA PRO A 287 35.61 22.79 -1.98
C PRO A 287 36.26 24.01 -2.63
N ALA A 288 36.70 24.96 -1.79
CA ALA A 288 37.28 26.22 -2.21
C ALA A 288 38.32 25.96 -3.32
N ARG A 289 38.13 26.62 -4.47
CA ARG A 289 39.09 26.54 -5.58
C ARG A 289 40.46 26.93 -5.03
N ALA A 290 41.42 26.01 -5.16
CA ALA A 290 42.81 26.27 -4.80
C ALA A 290 43.30 27.57 -5.46
N PRO A 291 44.07 28.40 -4.73
CA PRO A 291 44.56 29.67 -5.27
C PRO A 291 45.34 29.40 -6.57
N ARG A 292 45.00 30.14 -7.63
CA ARG A 292 45.73 30.10 -8.90
C ARG A 292 47.20 30.38 -8.58
N GLY A 293 48.06 29.42 -8.89
CA GLY A 293 49.50 29.50 -8.66
C GLY A 293 50.07 30.80 -9.23
N GLN A 294 50.93 31.43 -8.43
CA GLN A 294 51.70 32.61 -8.78
C GLN A 294 52.45 32.37 -10.10
N GLY A 295 52.46 33.40 -10.95
CA GLY A 295 53.05 33.37 -12.28
C GLY A 295 54.49 32.87 -12.29
N ARG A 296 54.81 32.03 -13.28
CA ARG A 296 56.20 31.69 -13.60
C ARG A 296 56.95 32.94 -14.10
N PRO A 297 58.19 33.20 -13.65
CA PRO A 297 58.99 34.28 -14.19
C PRO A 297 59.36 34.01 -15.65
N ILE A 298 59.31 35.06 -16.48
CA ILE A 298 59.80 35.07 -17.85
C ILE A 298 61.34 35.09 -17.81
N PRO A 299 62.06 34.21 -18.54
CA PRO A 299 63.51 34.23 -18.59
C PRO A 299 64.03 35.38 -19.46
N PRO A 300 65.17 36.02 -19.12
CA PRO A 300 65.78 37.07 -19.94
C PRO A 300 66.50 36.48 -21.16
N ALA A 301 66.66 37.32 -22.19
CA ALA A 301 67.19 37.04 -23.53
C ALA A 301 68.62 36.48 -23.54
#